data_AF-A0A9X5U776-F1
#
_entry.id   AF-A0A9X5U776-F1
#
_cell.length_a   1.000
_cell.length_b   1.000
_cell.length_c   1.000
_cell.angle_alpha   90.00
_cell.angle_beta   90.00
_cell.angle_gamma   90.00
#
_symmetry.space_group_name_H-M   'P 1'
#
loop_
_entity.id
_entity.type
_entity.pdbx_description
1 polymer ?
#
loop_
_entity_poly.entity_id
_entity_poly.type
_entity_poly.pdbx_seq_one_letter_code
_entity_poly.pdbx_strand_id
1 'polypeptide(L)'
;MSGIVYPALHKEASSTSAAQQAMLFRLTKASLVLAVLSALFGALPIEPHVGETEVDVATWIAIVAFIGVFVCNLALALRRPERTWYDARAVAESVKSLSWQFAVGGGEFAEAERADGKSPEDVFRGRMDELLERMKEVGVDRLITHGPSGGTPSPSMTDLRTEDLIKRIDQYVAGRLDNQRNWYRKNARKNATNADRFLCVSIFIPFAGIVLGLVGVLTSLDVDFVGIAAAAAAAALAWTQSKDFETIARAYQHTERDLVKALDEVEAKRATYDDADKTWADFVDSAEQAISREHTLWLARRGVPPRETFRAGRS
;
A
#
# COMPACT_ATOMS: atom_id res chain seq x y z
N MET A 1 8.60 24.03 -10.47
CA MET A 1 7.41 23.35 -9.90
C MET A 1 7.78 22.86 -8.52
N SER A 2 7.70 23.73 -7.53
CA SER A 2 8.05 23.42 -6.14
C SER A 2 6.82 22.86 -5.43
N GLY A 3 6.74 21.53 -5.29
CA GLY A 3 5.77 20.91 -4.39
C GLY A 3 6.09 21.25 -2.93
N ILE A 4 5.10 21.09 -2.04
CA ILE A 4 5.30 21.27 -0.61
C ILE A 4 6.19 20.18 -0.01
N VAL A 5 7.00 20.56 0.98
CA VAL A 5 7.79 19.63 1.79
C VAL A 5 6.94 19.12 2.93
N TYR A 6 6.79 17.79 3.04
CA TYR A 6 6.04 17.18 4.12
C TYR A 6 6.83 17.19 5.45
N PRO A 7 6.12 17.22 6.60
CA PRO A 7 6.73 17.05 7.92
C PRO A 7 7.53 15.75 8.04
N ALA A 8 8.47 15.69 8.99
CA ALA A 8 9.35 14.53 9.21
C ALA A 8 8.57 13.23 9.42
N LEU A 9 7.40 13.30 10.08
CA LEU A 9 6.52 12.15 10.30
C LEU A 9 6.15 11.43 8.99
N HIS A 10 5.97 12.18 7.89
CA HIS A 10 5.67 11.59 6.59
C HIS A 10 6.78 10.63 6.13
N LYS A 11 8.04 11.05 6.26
CA LYS A 11 9.21 10.27 5.83
C LYS A 11 9.35 8.99 6.67
N GLU A 12 9.15 9.09 7.97
CA GLU A 12 9.22 7.95 8.89
C GLU A 12 8.09 6.96 8.64
N ALA A 13 6.85 7.44 8.56
CA ALA A 13 5.69 6.61 8.27
C ALA A 13 5.80 5.94 6.89
N SER A 14 6.22 6.70 5.86
CA SER A 14 6.39 6.16 4.51
C SER A 14 7.51 5.13 4.40
N SER A 15 8.64 5.33 5.08
CA SER A 15 9.75 4.37 5.06
C SER A 15 9.42 3.10 5.83
N THR A 16 8.75 3.22 6.98
CA THR A 16 8.21 2.09 7.75
C THR A 16 7.22 1.28 6.91
N SER A 17 6.26 1.96 6.27
CA SER A 17 5.28 1.36 5.37
C SER A 17 5.96 0.55 4.27
N ALA A 18 6.96 1.12 3.60
CA ALA A 18 7.70 0.44 2.52
C ALA A 18 8.50 -0.77 3.02
N ALA A 19 9.16 -0.66 4.18
CA ALA A 19 9.93 -1.76 4.77
C ALA A 19 9.04 -2.95 5.14
N GLN A 20 7.89 -2.70 5.76
CA GLN A 20 6.95 -3.74 6.16
C GLN A 20 6.26 -4.38 4.95
N GLN A 21 5.90 -3.59 3.94
CA GLN A 21 5.40 -4.11 2.67
C GLN A 21 6.41 -5.05 2.00
N ALA A 22 7.68 -4.63 1.95
CA ALA A 22 8.75 -5.44 1.38
C ALA A 22 8.95 -6.73 2.17
N MET A 23 8.93 -6.67 3.51
CA MET A 23 9.04 -7.85 4.37
C MET A 23 7.90 -8.84 4.11
N LEU A 24 6.64 -8.37 4.10
CA LEU A 24 5.46 -9.18 3.80
C LEU A 24 5.64 -9.93 2.49
N PHE A 25 5.86 -9.20 1.38
CA PHE A 25 5.94 -9.83 0.06
C PHE A 25 7.20 -10.68 -0.14
N ARG A 26 8.33 -10.37 0.52
CA ARG A 26 9.53 -11.21 0.45
C ARG A 26 9.32 -12.53 1.19
N LEU A 27 8.75 -12.49 2.39
CA LEU A 27 8.47 -13.72 3.16
C LEU A 27 7.41 -14.58 2.47
N THR A 28 6.33 -13.98 1.95
CA THR A 28 5.34 -14.72 1.15
C THR A 28 5.98 -15.30 -0.11
N LYS A 29 6.79 -14.54 -0.85
CA LYS A 29 7.47 -15.09 -2.04
C LYS A 29 8.42 -16.23 -1.67
N ALA A 30 9.19 -16.08 -0.59
CA ALA A 30 10.11 -17.10 -0.12
C ALA A 30 9.36 -18.38 0.29
N SER A 31 8.27 -18.27 1.06
CA SER A 31 7.49 -19.44 1.47
C SER A 31 6.89 -20.18 0.28
N LEU A 32 6.38 -19.46 -0.72
CA LEU A 32 5.82 -20.05 -1.93
C LEU A 32 6.88 -20.74 -2.80
N VAL A 33 8.05 -20.12 -2.99
CA VAL A 33 9.17 -20.73 -3.72
C VAL A 33 9.69 -21.97 -2.99
N LEU A 34 9.88 -21.90 -1.68
CA LEU A 34 10.33 -23.04 -0.87
C LEU A 34 9.32 -24.18 -0.89
N ALA A 35 8.01 -23.91 -0.92
CA ALA A 35 7.00 -24.94 -1.05
C ALA A 35 7.09 -25.68 -2.41
N VAL A 36 7.30 -24.93 -3.50
CA VAL A 36 7.50 -25.53 -4.83
C VAL A 36 8.81 -26.33 -4.88
N LEU A 37 9.90 -25.83 -4.30
CA LEU A 37 11.16 -26.56 -4.21
C LEU A 37 11.01 -27.84 -3.37
N SER A 38 10.30 -27.78 -2.25
CA SER A 38 10.00 -28.95 -1.42
C SER A 38 9.25 -30.02 -2.21
N ALA A 39 8.24 -29.63 -3.00
CA ALA A 39 7.51 -30.56 -3.85
C ALA A 39 8.38 -31.11 -4.99
N LEU A 40 9.22 -30.27 -5.61
CA LEU A 40 10.15 -30.68 -6.65
C LEU A 40 11.14 -31.73 -6.14
N PHE A 41 11.86 -31.45 -5.06
CA PHE A 41 12.86 -32.38 -4.54
C PHE A 41 12.24 -33.63 -3.89
N GLY A 42 11.03 -33.54 -3.35
CA GLY A 42 10.31 -34.72 -2.84
C GLY A 42 9.73 -35.63 -3.93
N ALA A 43 9.61 -35.14 -5.17
CA ALA A 43 9.06 -35.88 -6.30
C ALA A 43 10.14 -36.45 -7.25
N LEU A 44 11.41 -36.13 -7.02
CA LEU A 44 12.51 -36.64 -7.82
C LEU A 44 13.07 -37.92 -7.15
N PRO A 45 13.12 -39.06 -7.86
CA PRO A 45 13.68 -40.31 -7.36
C PRO A 45 15.21 -40.24 -7.45
N ILE A 46 15.83 -39.33 -6.71
CA ILE A 46 17.28 -39.17 -6.68
C ILE A 46 17.80 -40.00 -5.49
N GLU A 47 18.22 -41.23 -5.79
CA GLU A 47 18.92 -42.12 -4.87
C GLU A 47 20.44 -42.10 -5.16
N PRO A 48 21.19 -41.08 -4.72
CA PRO A 48 22.63 -41.07 -4.88
C PRO A 48 23.21 -42.13 -3.92
N HIS A 49 23.83 -43.15 -4.49
CA HIS A 49 24.55 -44.16 -3.72
C HIS A 49 25.83 -43.54 -3.15
N VAL A 50 25.95 -43.42 -1.83
CA VAL A 50 27.19 -43.05 -1.14
C VAL A 50 27.57 -44.19 -0.19
N GLY A 51 28.27 -45.20 -0.70
CA GLY A 51 28.64 -46.40 0.08
C GLY A 51 27.50 -47.42 0.21
N GLU A 52 27.42 -48.14 1.34
CA GLU A 52 26.35 -49.12 1.67
C GLU A 52 25.09 -48.48 2.27
N THR A 53 25.06 -47.14 2.41
CA THR A 53 23.93 -46.42 3.01
C THR A 53 23.27 -45.57 1.94
N GLU A 54 22.02 -45.89 1.63
CA GLU A 54 21.15 -45.06 0.79
C GLU A 54 20.84 -43.77 1.56
N VAL A 55 21.51 -42.67 1.20
CA VAL A 55 21.18 -41.34 1.72
C VAL A 55 20.43 -40.59 0.65
N ASP A 56 19.11 -40.48 0.82
CA ASP A 56 18.25 -39.67 -0.04
C ASP A 56 18.46 -38.17 0.26
N VAL A 57 19.46 -37.60 -0.42
CA VAL A 57 19.79 -36.17 -0.33
C VAL A 57 18.62 -35.30 -0.79
N ALA A 58 17.81 -35.75 -1.76
CA ALA A 58 16.68 -34.98 -2.28
C ALA A 58 15.57 -34.84 -1.22
N THR A 59 15.27 -35.91 -0.49
CA THR A 59 14.35 -35.86 0.66
C THR A 59 14.83 -34.91 1.75
N TRP A 60 16.13 -34.90 2.07
CA TRP A 60 16.67 -33.94 3.04
C TRP A 60 16.53 -32.48 2.56
N ILE A 61 16.78 -32.21 1.27
CA ILE A 61 16.55 -30.88 0.69
C ILE A 61 15.07 -30.50 0.80
N ALA A 62 14.15 -31.43 0.51
CA ALA A 62 12.72 -31.19 0.63
C ALA A 62 12.31 -30.86 2.07
N ILE A 63 12.80 -31.61 3.06
CA ILE A 63 12.55 -31.36 4.50
C ILE A 63 13.05 -29.98 4.91
N VAL A 64 14.29 -29.63 4.55
CA VAL A 64 14.88 -28.31 4.87
C VAL A 64 14.08 -27.19 4.21
N ALA A 65 13.66 -27.36 2.95
CA ALA A 65 12.81 -26.39 2.27
C ALA A 65 11.46 -26.22 2.99
N PHE A 66 10.82 -27.31 3.42
CA PHE A 66 9.55 -27.27 4.15
C PHE A 66 9.67 -26.64 5.55
N ILE A 67 10.77 -26.89 6.26
CA ILE A 67 11.11 -26.16 7.49
C ILE A 67 11.22 -24.66 7.20
N GLY A 68 11.85 -24.29 6.08
CA GLY A 68 11.91 -22.90 5.62
C GLY A 68 10.52 -22.29 5.37
N VAL A 69 9.57 -23.05 4.80
CA VAL A 69 8.17 -22.62 4.67
C VAL A 69 7.56 -22.34 6.05
N PHE A 70 7.73 -23.25 7.01
CA PHE A 70 7.25 -23.06 8.37
C PHE A 70 7.84 -21.80 9.03
N VAL A 71 9.16 -21.61 8.95
CA VAL A 71 9.83 -20.43 9.51
C VAL A 71 9.32 -19.13 8.89
N CYS A 72 9.13 -19.08 7.57
CA CYS A 72 8.59 -17.90 6.89
C CYS A 72 7.16 -17.58 7.35
N ASN A 73 6.30 -18.59 7.44
CA ASN A 73 4.91 -18.41 7.88
C ASN A 73 4.82 -18.05 9.37
N LEU A 74 5.67 -18.64 10.21
CA LEU A 74 5.78 -18.28 11.62
C LEU A 74 6.23 -16.82 11.77
N ALA A 75 7.20 -16.37 10.97
CA ALA A 75 7.63 -14.99 10.96
C ALA A 75 6.49 -14.04 10.53
N LEU A 76 5.71 -14.38 9.50
CA LEU A 76 4.53 -13.63 9.08
C LEU A 76 3.49 -13.54 10.21
N ALA A 77 3.20 -14.66 10.88
CA ALA A 77 2.20 -14.74 11.95
C ALA A 77 2.61 -13.95 13.21
N LEU A 78 3.88 -14.02 13.61
CA LEU A 78 4.39 -13.33 14.80
C LEU A 78 4.63 -11.84 14.56
N ARG A 79 5.19 -11.47 13.40
CA ARG A 79 5.56 -10.07 13.11
C ARG A 79 4.39 -9.24 12.59
N ARG A 80 3.37 -9.88 12.00
CA ARG A 80 2.18 -9.24 11.41
C ARG A 80 2.53 -7.99 10.55
N PRO A 81 3.48 -8.11 9.61
CA PRO A 81 3.99 -6.95 8.84
C PRO A 81 2.90 -6.26 8.03
N GLU A 82 1.84 -6.98 7.66
CA GLU A 82 0.67 -6.42 6.98
C GLU A 82 -0.01 -5.30 7.79
N ARG A 83 -0.23 -5.52 9.10
CA ARG A 83 -0.88 -4.51 9.96
C ARG A 83 -0.03 -3.25 10.08
N THR A 84 1.25 -3.41 10.39
CA THR A 84 2.18 -2.27 10.53
C THR A 84 2.38 -1.54 9.20
N TRP A 85 2.42 -2.25 8.07
CA TRP A 85 2.46 -1.65 6.75
C TRP A 85 1.26 -0.71 6.54
N TYR A 86 0.06 -1.16 6.90
CA TYR A 86 -1.19 -0.44 6.70
C TYR A 86 -1.35 0.76 7.61
N ASP A 87 -1.09 0.59 8.90
CA ASP A 87 -1.18 1.67 9.86
C ASP A 87 -0.17 2.79 9.51
N ALA A 88 1.07 2.42 9.16
CA ALA A 88 2.08 3.38 8.72
C ALA A 88 1.72 4.05 7.38
N ARG A 89 1.09 3.33 6.45
CA ARG A 89 0.58 3.91 5.20
C ARG A 89 -0.52 4.94 5.49
N ALA A 90 -1.47 4.61 6.36
CA ALA A 90 -2.57 5.48 6.73
C ALA A 90 -2.04 6.80 7.34
N VAL A 91 -1.10 6.70 8.30
CA VAL A 91 -0.44 7.89 8.87
C VAL A 91 0.25 8.72 7.78
N ALA A 92 1.07 8.10 6.91
CA ALA A 92 1.76 8.83 5.85
C ALA A 92 0.79 9.57 4.91
N GLU A 93 -0.33 8.96 4.55
CA GLU A 93 -1.32 9.57 3.66
C GLU A 93 -2.15 10.65 4.38
N SER A 94 -2.45 10.48 5.67
CA SER A 94 -3.06 11.53 6.50
C SER A 94 -2.14 12.75 6.63
N VAL A 95 -0.82 12.56 6.84
CA VAL A 95 0.14 13.66 6.90
C VAL A 95 0.15 14.44 5.58
N LYS A 96 0.17 13.74 4.43
CA LYS A 96 0.09 14.42 3.12
C LYS A 96 -1.19 15.22 2.98
N SER A 97 -2.33 14.63 3.32
CA SER A 97 -3.63 15.26 3.19
C SER A 97 -3.71 16.52 4.04
N LEU A 98 -3.36 16.43 5.34
CA LEU A 98 -3.28 17.58 6.24
C LEU A 98 -2.30 18.64 5.74
N SER A 99 -1.16 18.23 5.18
CA SER A 99 -0.16 19.18 4.67
C SER A 99 -0.70 19.99 3.50
N TRP A 100 -1.45 19.34 2.59
CA TRP A 100 -2.08 20.05 1.47
C TRP A 100 -3.24 20.92 1.92
N GLN A 101 -4.13 20.41 2.78
CA GLN A 101 -5.23 21.20 3.34
C GLN A 101 -4.69 22.44 4.07
N PHE A 102 -3.64 22.31 4.87
CA PHE A 102 -2.99 23.46 5.49
C PHE A 102 -2.36 24.39 4.45
N ALA A 103 -1.57 23.88 3.51
CA ALA A 103 -0.82 24.74 2.60
C ALA A 103 -1.71 25.57 1.66
N VAL A 104 -2.94 25.13 1.39
CA VAL A 104 -3.84 25.80 0.44
C VAL A 104 -5.04 26.49 1.09
N GLY A 105 -5.17 26.43 2.42
CA GLY A 105 -6.36 26.97 3.11
C GLY A 105 -7.61 26.10 2.93
N GLY A 106 -7.46 24.78 2.93
CA GLY A 106 -8.54 23.80 2.83
C GLY A 106 -9.13 23.38 4.18
N GLY A 107 -10.37 22.90 4.17
CA GLY A 107 -11.02 22.26 5.32
C GLY A 107 -11.00 23.07 6.63
N GLU A 108 -10.66 22.40 7.73
CA GLU A 108 -10.67 22.99 9.09
C GLU A 108 -9.70 24.17 9.25
N PHE A 109 -8.69 24.29 8.39
CA PHE A 109 -7.71 25.38 8.46
C PHE A 109 -8.27 26.72 7.99
N ALA A 110 -9.26 26.71 7.09
CA ALA A 110 -9.96 27.93 6.69
C ALA A 110 -10.92 28.39 7.79
N GLU A 111 -11.45 27.46 8.59
CA GLU A 111 -12.29 27.80 9.74
C GLU A 111 -11.47 28.39 10.88
N ALA A 112 -10.26 27.85 11.11
CA ALA A 112 -9.33 28.38 12.09
C ALA A 112 -8.97 29.85 11.83
N GLU A 113 -8.70 30.25 10.58
CA GLU A 113 -8.42 31.66 10.24
C GLU A 113 -9.58 32.61 10.51
N ARG A 114 -10.81 32.11 10.39
CA ARG A 114 -12.02 32.93 10.63
C ARG A 114 -12.39 32.99 12.11
N ALA A 115 -11.97 32.00 12.89
CA ALA A 115 -12.23 31.92 14.31
C ALA A 115 -11.22 32.76 15.10
N ASP A 116 -11.72 33.68 15.93
CA ASP A 116 -10.86 34.47 16.80
C ASP A 116 -10.11 33.57 17.80
N GLY A 117 -8.78 33.72 17.88
CA GLY A 117 -7.92 33.02 18.84
C GLY A 117 -7.45 31.59 18.47
N LYS A 118 -7.64 31.10 17.24
CA LYS A 118 -7.04 29.82 16.79
C LYS A 118 -6.17 30.00 15.55
N SER A 119 -4.85 29.84 15.70
CA SER A 119 -3.94 29.83 14.54
C SER A 119 -4.07 28.49 13.77
N PRO A 120 -4.11 28.52 12.42
CA PRO A 120 -4.06 27.32 11.60
C PRO A 120 -2.85 26.43 11.88
N GLU A 121 -1.71 27.02 12.25
CA GLU A 121 -0.49 26.31 12.65
C GLU A 121 -0.69 25.53 13.94
N ASP A 122 -1.45 26.06 14.90
CA ASP A 122 -1.77 25.36 16.15
C ASP A 122 -2.72 24.18 15.90
N VAL A 123 -3.72 24.36 15.03
CA VAL A 123 -4.59 23.26 14.58
C VAL A 123 -3.77 22.18 13.88
N PHE A 124 -2.86 22.58 12.98
CA PHE A 124 -1.99 21.63 12.28
C PHE A 124 -1.13 20.83 13.25
N ARG A 125 -0.54 21.50 14.25
CA ARG A 125 0.28 20.86 15.27
C ARG A 125 -0.53 19.86 16.08
N GLY A 126 -1.73 20.23 16.53
CA GLY A 126 -2.64 19.32 17.24
C GLY A 126 -2.98 18.07 16.43
N ARG A 127 -3.29 18.21 15.14
CA ARG A 127 -3.53 17.07 14.25
C ARG A 127 -2.30 16.20 14.04
N MET A 128 -1.12 16.81 14.00
CA MET A 128 0.12 16.05 13.87
C MET A 128 0.45 15.25 15.13
N ASP A 129 0.16 15.81 16.30
CA ASP A 129 0.30 15.11 17.59
C ASP A 129 -0.67 13.92 17.68
N GLU A 130 -1.91 14.05 17.21
CA GLU A 130 -2.86 12.93 17.09
C GLU A 130 -2.31 11.79 16.20
N LEU A 131 -1.71 12.14 15.06
CA LEU A 131 -1.10 11.15 14.15
C LEU A 131 0.16 10.50 14.72
N LEU A 132 0.97 11.27 15.45
CA LEU A 132 2.15 10.76 16.15
C LEU A 132 1.74 9.73 17.21
N GLU A 133 0.72 10.04 18.00
CA GLU A 133 0.24 9.13 19.03
C GLU A 133 -0.29 7.82 18.43
N ARG A 134 -1.07 7.92 17.34
CA ARG A 134 -1.51 6.75 16.57
C ARG A 134 -0.33 5.91 16.06
N MET A 135 0.77 6.53 15.63
CA MET A 135 1.95 5.81 15.17
C MET A 135 2.70 5.09 16.30
N LYS A 136 2.73 5.67 17.50
CA LYS A 136 3.29 5.02 18.70
C LYS A 136 2.49 3.78 19.10
N GLU A 137 1.15 3.86 19.08
CA GLU A 137 0.27 2.72 19.40
C GLU A 137 0.48 1.49 18.51
N VAL A 138 1.04 1.68 17.31
CA VAL A 138 1.32 0.63 16.32
C VAL A 138 2.65 -0.08 16.64
N GLY A 139 3.37 0.34 17.67
CA GLY A 139 4.65 -0.24 18.08
C GLY A 139 5.82 0.20 17.20
N VAL A 140 5.67 1.31 16.47
CA VAL A 140 6.76 1.96 15.73
C VAL A 140 7.50 2.93 16.66
N ASP A 141 7.86 2.44 17.85
CA ASP A 141 8.45 3.23 18.93
C ASP A 141 9.95 3.53 18.69
N ARG A 142 10.57 2.84 17.72
CA ARG A 142 12.03 2.81 17.58
C ARG A 142 12.64 3.91 16.71
N LEU A 143 11.84 4.80 16.12
CA LEU A 143 12.33 5.74 15.10
C LEU A 143 11.90 7.20 15.28
N ILE A 144 11.02 7.51 16.24
CA ILE A 144 10.62 8.91 16.48
C ILE A 144 11.71 9.58 17.31
N THR A 145 12.83 9.91 16.67
CA THR A 145 13.75 10.90 17.23
C THR A 145 13.07 12.26 17.17
N HIS A 146 12.56 12.71 18.31
CA HIS A 146 12.04 14.05 18.51
C HIS A 146 13.08 15.10 18.09
N GLY A 147 12.86 15.70 16.92
CA GLY A 147 13.25 17.08 16.68
C GLY A 147 12.08 17.99 17.08
N PRO A 148 12.31 19.19 17.65
CA PRO A 148 11.27 20.16 18.02
C PRO A 148 10.40 20.68 16.86
N SER A 149 10.50 20.08 15.67
CA SER A 149 9.88 20.51 14.41
C SER A 149 8.93 19.46 13.80
N GLY A 150 8.77 18.29 14.43
CA GLY A 150 8.01 17.17 13.85
C GLY A 150 6.52 17.46 13.60
N GLY A 151 5.95 18.37 14.40
CA GLY A 151 4.54 18.80 14.33
C GLY A 151 4.30 20.16 13.66
N THR A 152 5.34 20.88 13.25
CA THR A 152 5.19 22.24 12.70
C THR A 152 5.05 22.19 11.17
N PRO A 153 4.21 23.04 10.56
CA PRO A 153 4.20 23.21 9.11
C PRO A 153 5.60 23.50 8.56
N SER A 154 5.94 22.96 7.38
CA SER A 154 7.21 23.29 6.74
C SER A 154 7.17 24.71 6.17
N PRO A 155 8.34 25.38 5.99
CA PRO A 155 8.39 26.71 5.39
C PRO A 155 7.66 26.76 4.04
N SER A 156 7.85 25.77 3.17
CA SER A 156 7.15 25.70 1.88
C SER A 156 5.62 25.62 1.98
N MET A 157 5.08 25.09 3.07
CA MET A 157 3.64 25.03 3.30
C MET A 157 3.11 26.39 3.74
N THR A 158 3.82 27.05 4.66
CA THR A 158 3.49 28.41 5.10
C THR A 158 3.64 29.41 3.97
N ASP A 159 4.71 29.32 3.18
CA ASP A 159 4.95 30.16 2.00
C ASP A 159 3.83 30.01 0.97
N LEU A 160 3.39 28.76 0.70
CA LEU A 160 2.26 28.55 -0.23
C LEU A 160 0.95 29.11 0.35
N ARG A 161 0.74 29.00 1.66
CA ARG A 161 -0.50 29.47 2.30
C ARG A 161 -0.69 30.97 2.20
N THR A 162 0.40 31.75 2.24
CA THR A 162 0.38 33.21 2.16
C THR A 162 0.31 33.76 0.73
N GLU A 163 0.40 32.90 -0.27
CA GLU A 163 0.21 33.28 -1.68
C GLU A 163 -1.26 33.52 -2.02
N ASP A 164 -1.50 34.23 -3.13
CA ASP A 164 -2.84 34.47 -3.65
C ASP A 164 -3.60 33.16 -3.91
N LEU A 165 -4.92 33.15 -3.64
CA LEU A 165 -5.78 31.98 -3.80
C LEU A 165 -5.59 31.28 -5.16
N ILE A 166 -5.51 32.04 -6.25
CA ILE A 166 -5.31 31.49 -7.60
C ILE A 166 -3.99 30.71 -7.71
N LYS A 167 -2.90 31.20 -7.12
CA LYS A 167 -1.62 30.47 -7.11
C LYS A 167 -1.71 29.21 -6.26
N ARG A 168 -2.40 29.25 -5.12
CA ARG A 168 -2.63 28.07 -4.27
C ARG A 168 -3.42 27.00 -5.00
N ILE A 169 -4.48 27.39 -5.72
CA ILE A 169 -5.27 26.51 -6.58
C ILE A 169 -4.36 25.85 -7.62
N ASP A 170 -3.53 26.63 -8.33
CA ASP A 170 -2.67 26.10 -9.38
C ASP A 170 -1.65 25.08 -8.84
N GLN A 171 -1.05 25.38 -7.68
CA GLN A 171 -0.13 24.45 -7.02
C GLN A 171 -0.84 23.21 -6.48
N TYR A 172 -2.07 23.34 -5.98
CA TYR A 172 -2.88 22.20 -5.53
C TYR A 172 -3.23 21.29 -6.71
N VAL A 173 -3.74 21.86 -7.81
CA VAL A 173 -4.11 21.11 -9.01
C VAL A 173 -2.90 20.36 -9.57
N ALA A 174 -1.80 21.07 -9.84
CA ALA A 174 -0.62 20.46 -10.45
C ALA A 174 0.14 19.53 -9.49
N GLY A 175 0.36 19.97 -8.25
CA GLY A 175 1.20 19.30 -7.27
C GLY A 175 0.51 18.14 -6.56
N ARG A 176 -0.81 18.22 -6.36
CA ARG A 176 -1.59 17.23 -5.62
C ARG A 176 -2.53 16.44 -6.51
N LEU A 177 -3.52 17.08 -7.13
CA LEU A 177 -4.59 16.36 -7.84
C LEU A 177 -4.09 15.64 -9.09
N ASP A 178 -3.39 16.35 -9.98
CA ASP A 178 -2.86 15.77 -11.22
C ASP A 178 -1.80 14.71 -10.97
N ASN A 179 -0.91 14.96 -10.01
CA ASN A 179 0.09 13.98 -9.58
C ASN A 179 -0.60 12.69 -9.11
N GLN A 180 -1.60 12.83 -8.22
CA GLN A 180 -2.33 11.70 -7.66
C GLN A 180 -3.14 10.96 -8.73
N ARG A 181 -3.81 11.67 -9.65
CA ARG A 181 -4.52 11.09 -10.80
C ARG A 181 -3.57 10.26 -11.65
N ASN A 182 -2.43 10.83 -12.03
CA ASN A 182 -1.43 10.15 -12.85
C ASN A 182 -0.87 8.90 -12.16
N TRP A 183 -0.62 8.98 -10.85
CA TRP A 183 -0.19 7.85 -10.05
C TRP A 183 -1.25 6.74 -10.04
N TYR A 184 -2.51 7.05 -9.74
CA TYR A 184 -3.60 6.07 -9.72
C TYR A 184 -3.82 5.44 -11.10
N ARG A 185 -3.87 6.24 -12.16
CA ARG A 185 -4.02 5.77 -13.54
C ARG A 185 -2.93 4.77 -13.94
N LYS A 186 -1.67 5.10 -13.64
CA LYS A 186 -0.52 4.25 -13.95
C LYS A 186 -0.58 2.92 -13.17
N ASN A 187 -0.89 2.99 -11.88
CA ASN A 187 -0.93 1.80 -11.04
C ASN A 187 -2.16 0.93 -11.30
N ALA A 188 -3.30 1.52 -11.67
CA ALA A 188 -4.48 0.80 -12.13
C ALA A 188 -4.15 -0.10 -13.33
N ARG A 189 -3.54 0.49 -14.38
CA ARG A 189 -3.15 -0.24 -15.59
C ARG A 189 -2.14 -1.36 -15.29
N LYS A 190 -1.12 -1.05 -14.49
CA LYS A 190 -0.10 -2.04 -14.09
C LYS A 190 -0.72 -3.24 -13.37
N ASN A 191 -1.65 -2.99 -12.45
CA ASN A 191 -2.30 -4.07 -11.71
C ASN A 191 -3.28 -4.85 -12.61
N ALA A 192 -4.04 -4.20 -13.49
CA ALA A 192 -4.89 -4.89 -14.46
C ALA A 192 -4.08 -5.83 -15.37
N THR A 193 -2.97 -5.35 -15.96
CA THR A 193 -2.08 -6.20 -16.76
C THR A 193 -1.49 -7.36 -15.97
N ASN A 194 -1.17 -7.17 -14.69
CA ASN A 194 -0.69 -8.26 -13.85
C ASN A 194 -1.81 -9.25 -13.51
N ALA A 195 -3.05 -8.81 -13.32
CA ALA A 195 -4.19 -9.71 -13.12
C ALA A 195 -4.34 -10.67 -14.30
N ASP A 196 -4.32 -10.14 -15.53
CA ASP A 196 -4.41 -10.94 -16.76
C ASP A 196 -3.24 -11.93 -16.89
N ARG A 197 -2.00 -11.46 -16.62
CA ARG A 197 -0.80 -12.31 -16.68
C ARG A 197 -0.88 -13.46 -15.67
N PHE A 198 -1.27 -13.17 -14.43
CA PHE A 198 -1.34 -14.19 -13.39
C PHE A 198 -2.53 -15.13 -13.55
N LEU A 199 -3.61 -14.70 -14.20
CA LEU A 199 -4.67 -15.59 -14.68
C LEU A 199 -4.11 -16.61 -15.70
N CYS A 200 -3.37 -16.14 -16.71
CA CYS A 200 -2.72 -17.02 -17.68
C CYS A 200 -1.75 -18.02 -17.01
N VAL A 201 -0.92 -17.55 -16.08
CA VAL A 201 0.00 -18.42 -15.31
C VAL A 201 -0.77 -19.49 -14.53
N SER A 202 -1.88 -19.10 -13.88
CA SER A 202 -2.69 -20.01 -13.06
C SER A 202 -3.41 -21.09 -13.89
N ILE A 203 -3.67 -20.84 -15.17
CA ILE A 203 -4.23 -21.81 -16.12
C ILE A 203 -3.13 -22.68 -16.74
N PHE A 204 -2.00 -22.08 -17.09
CA PHE A 204 -0.92 -22.77 -17.79
C PHE A 204 -0.21 -23.81 -16.92
N ILE A 205 0.02 -23.54 -15.63
CA ILE A 205 0.72 -24.47 -14.73
C ILE A 205 -0.02 -25.82 -14.62
N PRO A 206 -1.32 -25.87 -14.29
CA PRO A 206 -2.07 -27.14 -14.29
C PRO A 206 -2.05 -27.85 -15.63
N PHE A 207 -2.23 -27.11 -16.73
CA PHE A 207 -2.20 -27.69 -18.08
C PHE A 207 -0.85 -28.36 -18.39
N ALA A 208 0.27 -27.68 -18.10
CA ALA A 208 1.61 -28.24 -18.25
C ALA A 208 1.80 -29.48 -17.37
N GLY A 209 1.29 -29.47 -16.14
CA GLY A 209 1.31 -30.63 -15.24
C GLY A 209 0.59 -31.86 -15.81
N ILE A 210 -0.58 -31.66 -16.43
CA ILE A 210 -1.34 -32.74 -17.10
C ILE A 210 -0.53 -33.33 -18.26
N VAL A 211 0.04 -32.48 -19.12
CA VAL A 211 0.84 -32.92 -20.27
C VAL A 211 2.09 -33.68 -19.82
N LEU A 212 2.83 -33.14 -18.84
CA LEU A 212 4.04 -33.77 -18.32
C LEU A 212 3.73 -35.08 -17.57
N GLY A 213 2.64 -35.13 -16.81
CA GLY A 213 2.18 -36.36 -16.17
C GLY A 213 1.85 -37.45 -17.18
N LEU A 214 1.16 -37.10 -18.28
CA LEU A 214 0.88 -38.04 -19.37
C LEU A 214 2.16 -38.54 -20.04
N VAL A 215 3.12 -37.66 -20.32
CA VAL A 215 4.44 -38.06 -20.83
C VAL A 215 5.13 -39.00 -19.86
N GLY A 216 5.16 -38.67 -18.56
CA GLY A 216 5.78 -39.51 -17.53
C GLY A 216 5.22 -40.93 -17.50
N VAL A 217 3.89 -41.08 -17.61
CA VAL A 217 3.24 -42.40 -17.72
C VAL A 217 3.65 -43.14 -19.00
N LEU A 218 3.65 -42.44 -20.15
CA LEU A 218 3.96 -43.05 -21.45
C LEU A 218 5.44 -43.44 -21.59
N THR A 219 6.35 -42.74 -20.90
CA THR A 219 7.80 -43.01 -20.93
C THR A 219 8.30 -43.75 -19.70
N SER A 220 7.42 -44.13 -18.77
CA SER A 220 7.76 -44.78 -17.50
C SER A 220 8.80 -44.00 -16.66
N LEU A 221 8.69 -42.67 -16.65
CA LEU A 221 9.49 -41.82 -15.76
C LEU A 221 8.86 -41.83 -14.37
N ASP A 222 9.64 -42.17 -13.36
CA ASP A 222 9.21 -42.22 -11.96
C ASP A 222 9.28 -40.84 -11.28
N VAL A 223 8.68 -39.81 -11.90
CA VAL A 223 8.64 -38.44 -11.38
C VAL A 223 7.19 -38.00 -11.23
N ASP A 224 6.82 -37.51 -10.06
CA ASP A 224 5.48 -36.97 -9.80
C ASP A 224 5.31 -35.55 -10.38
N PHE A 225 5.23 -35.46 -11.71
CA PHE A 225 4.99 -34.20 -12.41
C PHE A 225 3.67 -33.53 -12.00
N VAL A 226 2.66 -34.31 -11.63
CA VAL A 226 1.34 -33.80 -11.23
C VAL A 226 1.44 -33.12 -9.86
N GLY A 227 2.12 -33.74 -8.90
CA GLY A 227 2.37 -33.16 -7.58
C GLY A 227 3.17 -31.86 -7.63
N ILE A 228 4.23 -31.81 -8.45
CA ILE A 228 5.02 -30.59 -8.67
C ILE A 228 4.15 -29.48 -9.26
N ALA A 229 3.36 -29.80 -10.29
CA ALA A 229 2.48 -28.83 -10.93
C ALA A 229 1.36 -28.34 -9.99
N ALA A 230 0.81 -29.23 -9.14
CA ALA A 230 -0.18 -28.87 -8.14
C ALA A 230 0.40 -27.89 -7.10
N ALA A 231 1.61 -28.15 -6.60
CA ALA A 231 2.29 -27.24 -5.67
C ALA A 231 2.59 -25.88 -6.33
N ALA A 232 3.05 -25.88 -7.59
CA ALA A 232 3.29 -24.65 -8.35
C ALA A 232 2.00 -23.86 -8.62
N ALA A 233 0.89 -24.54 -8.93
CA ALA A 233 -0.41 -23.92 -9.14
C ALA A 233 -0.95 -23.30 -7.85
N ALA A 234 -0.87 -24.03 -6.73
CA ALA A 234 -1.24 -23.51 -5.41
C ALA A 234 -0.39 -22.28 -5.04
N ALA A 235 0.91 -22.31 -5.33
CA ALA A 235 1.79 -21.18 -5.09
C ALA A 235 1.44 -19.96 -5.96
N ALA A 236 1.16 -20.17 -7.25
CA ALA A 236 0.74 -19.10 -8.15
C ALA A 236 -0.60 -18.47 -7.72
N LEU A 237 -1.55 -19.30 -7.29
CA LEU A 237 -2.84 -18.85 -6.76
C LEU A 237 -2.65 -18.04 -5.47
N ALA A 238 -1.89 -18.55 -4.51
CA ALA A 238 -1.62 -17.87 -3.25
C ALA A 238 -0.90 -16.53 -3.46
N TRP A 239 0.03 -16.46 -4.42
CA TRP A 239 0.67 -15.20 -4.79
C TRP A 239 -0.31 -14.20 -5.40
N THR A 240 -1.18 -14.67 -6.29
CA THR A 240 -2.23 -13.85 -6.93
C THR A 240 -3.19 -13.29 -5.89
N GLN A 241 -3.66 -14.13 -4.96
CA GLN A 241 -4.51 -13.71 -3.84
C GLN A 241 -3.80 -12.72 -2.92
N SER A 242 -2.52 -12.96 -2.61
CA SER A 242 -1.73 -12.05 -1.76
C SER A 242 -1.61 -10.65 -2.38
N LYS A 243 -1.43 -10.58 -3.70
CA LYS A 243 -1.28 -9.33 -4.45
C LYS A 243 -2.60 -8.65 -4.77
N ASP A 244 -3.69 -9.41 -4.88
CA ASP A 244 -5.05 -8.90 -5.09
C ASP A 244 -5.14 -7.88 -6.25
N PHE A 245 -4.47 -8.22 -7.37
CA PHE A 245 -4.23 -7.30 -8.49
C PHE A 245 -5.52 -6.69 -9.04
N GLU A 246 -6.57 -7.49 -9.20
CA GLU A 246 -7.84 -7.06 -9.75
C GLU A 246 -8.54 -6.04 -8.84
N THR A 247 -8.62 -6.34 -7.55
CA THR A 247 -9.25 -5.45 -6.56
C THR A 247 -8.51 -4.12 -6.48
N ILE A 248 -7.17 -4.14 -6.44
CA ILE A 248 -6.34 -2.94 -6.41
C ILE A 248 -6.52 -2.12 -7.71
N ALA A 249 -6.55 -2.78 -8.87
CA ALA A 249 -6.78 -2.10 -10.14
C ALA A 249 -8.12 -1.36 -10.16
N ARG A 250 -9.21 -2.02 -9.75
CA ARG A 250 -10.56 -1.44 -9.69
C ARG A 250 -10.65 -0.28 -8.69
N ALA A 251 -10.03 -0.41 -7.52
CA ALA A 251 -9.97 0.65 -6.53
C ALA A 251 -9.28 1.90 -7.10
N TYR A 252 -8.10 1.74 -7.70
CA TYR A 252 -7.37 2.85 -8.33
C TYR A 252 -8.11 3.48 -9.51
N GLN A 253 -8.83 2.70 -10.33
CA GLN A 253 -9.68 3.23 -11.40
C GLN A 253 -10.88 4.03 -10.87
N HIS A 254 -11.42 3.65 -9.71
CA HIS A 254 -12.51 4.40 -9.10
C HIS A 254 -12.01 5.75 -8.58
N THR A 255 -10.92 5.76 -7.82
CA THR A 255 -10.31 6.99 -7.30
C THR A 255 -9.80 7.91 -8.40
N GLU A 256 -9.27 7.36 -9.48
CA GLU A 256 -8.85 8.15 -10.64
C GLU A 256 -10.03 8.88 -11.29
N ARG A 257 -11.21 8.24 -11.41
CA ARG A 257 -12.42 8.90 -11.91
C ARG A 257 -12.95 9.97 -10.96
N ASP A 258 -12.89 9.74 -9.65
CA ASP A 258 -13.25 10.76 -8.66
C ASP A 258 -12.31 11.98 -8.74
N LEU A 259 -11.02 11.76 -8.98
CA LEU A 259 -10.05 12.84 -9.19
C LEU A 259 -10.27 13.59 -10.50
N VAL A 260 -10.67 12.90 -11.58
CA VAL A 260 -11.06 13.58 -12.83
C VAL A 260 -12.23 14.52 -12.58
N LYS A 261 -13.27 14.07 -11.86
CA LYS A 261 -14.40 14.95 -11.51
C LYS A 261 -13.98 16.14 -10.66
N ALA A 262 -13.07 15.95 -9.69
CA ALA A 262 -12.56 17.04 -8.87
C ALA A 262 -11.76 18.06 -9.69
N LEU A 263 -10.98 17.59 -10.69
CA LEU A 263 -10.25 18.45 -11.63
C LEU A 263 -11.21 19.24 -12.54
N ASP A 264 -12.24 18.59 -13.06
CA ASP A 264 -13.26 19.28 -13.88
C ASP A 264 -14.02 20.33 -13.05
N GLU A 265 -14.33 20.02 -11.78
CA GLU A 265 -15.01 20.93 -10.87
C GLU A 265 -14.17 22.17 -10.52
N VAL A 266 -12.89 21.98 -10.15
CA VAL A 266 -12.02 23.12 -9.79
C VAL A 266 -11.75 24.02 -10.98
N GLU A 267 -11.66 23.46 -12.19
CA GLU A 267 -11.51 24.25 -13.42
C GLU A 267 -12.79 25.06 -13.72
N ALA A 268 -13.96 24.44 -13.60
CA ALA A 268 -15.25 25.09 -13.86
C ALA A 268 -15.59 26.19 -12.85
N LYS A 269 -15.23 26.00 -11.57
CA LYS A 269 -15.51 26.93 -10.46
C LYS A 269 -14.34 27.85 -10.11
N ARG A 270 -13.24 27.81 -10.88
CA ARG A 270 -12.00 28.54 -10.55
C ARG A 270 -12.22 30.01 -10.23
N ALA A 271 -13.06 30.69 -11.02
CA ALA A 271 -13.34 32.11 -10.88
C ALA A 271 -14.34 32.45 -9.76
N THR A 272 -15.00 31.45 -9.17
CA THR A 272 -16.00 31.63 -8.10
C THR A 272 -15.44 31.38 -6.71
N TYR A 273 -14.23 30.82 -6.59
CA TYR A 273 -13.60 30.58 -5.30
C TYR A 273 -13.13 31.89 -4.67
N ASP A 274 -13.40 32.03 -3.38
CA ASP A 274 -12.98 33.14 -2.54
C ASP A 274 -12.48 32.62 -1.19
N ASP A 275 -11.52 33.31 -0.58
CA ASP A 275 -11.07 33.03 0.79
C ASP A 275 -12.10 33.46 1.84
N ALA A 276 -12.93 34.44 1.51
CA ALA A 276 -13.98 34.93 2.41
C ALA A 276 -15.07 33.87 2.66
N ASP A 277 -15.38 33.04 1.66
CA ASP A 277 -16.40 32.01 1.76
C ASP A 277 -15.81 30.59 1.94
N LYS A 278 -16.66 29.63 2.31
CA LYS A 278 -16.21 28.24 2.55
C LYS A 278 -16.02 27.43 1.27
N THR A 279 -16.29 27.98 0.08
CA THR A 279 -16.40 27.18 -1.16
C THR A 279 -15.08 26.51 -1.54
N TRP A 280 -13.96 27.21 -1.40
CA TRP A 280 -12.64 26.64 -1.64
C TRP A 280 -12.27 25.58 -0.59
N ALA A 281 -12.51 25.91 0.68
CA ALA A 281 -12.20 25.02 1.79
C ALA A 281 -12.95 23.69 1.70
N ASP A 282 -14.24 23.75 1.38
CA ASP A 282 -15.14 22.59 1.22
C ASP A 282 -14.76 21.76 0.00
N PHE A 283 -14.33 22.40 -1.09
CA PHE A 283 -13.82 21.69 -2.27
C PHE A 283 -12.56 20.88 -1.92
N VAL A 284 -11.58 21.51 -1.27
CA VAL A 284 -10.32 20.84 -0.90
C VAL A 284 -10.59 19.68 0.06
N ASP A 285 -11.46 19.87 1.06
CA ASP A 285 -11.86 18.79 1.98
C ASP A 285 -12.53 17.63 1.22
N SER A 286 -13.46 17.94 0.31
CA SER A 286 -14.14 16.92 -0.51
C SER A 286 -13.17 16.14 -1.42
N ALA A 287 -12.21 16.83 -2.04
CA ALA A 287 -11.20 16.23 -2.89
C ALA A 287 -10.23 15.34 -2.10
N GLU A 288 -9.75 15.80 -0.94
CA GLU A 288 -8.87 15.04 -0.05
C GLU A 288 -9.59 13.84 0.60
N GLN A 289 -10.87 13.98 0.93
CA GLN A 289 -11.70 12.86 1.36
C GLN A 289 -11.85 11.81 0.25
N ALA A 290 -12.00 12.22 -1.01
CA ALA A 290 -12.04 11.28 -2.13
C ALA A 290 -10.74 10.47 -2.26
N ILE A 291 -9.59 11.11 -2.08
CA ILE A 291 -8.29 10.43 -2.02
C ILE A 291 -8.23 9.48 -0.81
N SER A 292 -8.73 9.92 0.35
CA SER A 292 -8.66 9.15 1.60
C SER A 292 -9.62 7.95 1.63
N ARG A 293 -10.78 8.01 0.95
CA ARG A 293 -11.75 6.90 0.88
C ARG A 293 -11.14 5.63 0.29
N GLU A 294 -10.24 5.76 -0.69
CA GLU A 294 -9.51 4.62 -1.25
C GLU A 294 -8.75 3.84 -0.18
N HIS A 295 -8.01 4.56 0.66
CA HIS A 295 -7.25 3.97 1.75
C HIS A 295 -8.14 3.27 2.78
N THR A 296 -9.27 3.87 3.15
CA THR A 296 -10.23 3.28 4.10
C THR A 296 -10.93 2.04 3.55
N LEU A 297 -11.38 2.08 2.29
CA LEU A 297 -11.99 0.93 1.61
C LEU A 297 -11.03 -0.26 1.54
N TRP A 298 -9.74 0.03 1.39
CA TRP A 298 -8.73 -0.99 1.33
C TRP A 298 -8.39 -1.59 2.71
N LEU A 299 -8.35 -0.77 3.77
CA LEU A 299 -8.22 -1.24 5.16
C LEU A 299 -9.39 -2.16 5.58
N ALA A 300 -10.62 -1.75 5.28
CA ALA A 300 -11.82 -2.50 5.64
C ALA A 300 -11.89 -3.87 4.95
N ARG A 301 -11.38 -3.99 3.71
CA ARG A 301 -11.40 -5.24 2.93
C ARG A 301 -10.47 -6.33 3.46
N ARG A 302 -9.40 -5.95 4.16
CA ARG A 302 -8.39 -6.90 4.66
C ARG A 302 -8.54 -7.21 6.16
N GLY A 303 -9.73 -6.95 6.70
CA GLY A 303 -10.08 -7.35 8.07
C GLY A 303 -9.35 -6.58 9.17
N VAL A 304 -8.69 -5.46 8.83
CA VAL A 304 -8.23 -4.51 9.85
C VAL A 304 -9.46 -3.72 10.31
N PRO A 305 -9.92 -3.88 11.56
CA PRO A 305 -11.06 -3.11 12.04
C PRO A 305 -10.72 -1.62 11.90
N PRO A 306 -11.63 -0.79 11.35
CA PRO A 306 -11.41 0.65 11.32
C PRO A 306 -11.27 1.12 12.76
N ARG A 307 -10.06 1.49 13.20
CA ARG A 307 -9.94 2.46 14.29
C ARG A 307 -10.49 3.76 13.73
N GLU A 308 -11.48 4.34 14.41
CA GLU A 308 -12.27 5.49 13.97
C GLU A 308 -11.50 6.36 12.98
N THR A 309 -11.85 6.21 11.70
CA THR A 309 -11.36 7.12 10.68
C THR A 309 -11.83 8.50 11.07
N PHE A 310 -10.91 9.46 11.09
CA PHE A 310 -11.16 10.88 11.25
C PHE A 310 -12.50 11.25 10.59
N ARG A 311 -13.55 11.36 11.41
CA ARG A 311 -14.72 12.15 11.06
C ARG A 311 -14.25 13.56 11.31
N ALA A 312 -13.99 14.32 10.24
CA ALA A 312 -13.99 15.77 10.35
C ALA A 312 -15.28 16.14 11.11
N GLY A 313 -15.09 16.71 12.30
CA GLY A 313 -16.16 16.89 13.26
C GLY A 313 -17.28 17.71 12.64
N ARG A 314 -18.45 17.11 12.52
CA ARG A 314 -19.70 17.86 12.60
C ARG A 314 -20.13 17.87 14.06
N SER A 315 -19.84 18.98 14.73
CA SER A 315 -20.60 19.55 15.82
C SER A 315 -20.37 21.06 15.83
#